data_AF-A0A7Y5QB19-F1
#
_entry.id   AF-A0A7Y5QB19-F1
#
_cell.length_a   1.000
_cell.length_b   1.000
_cell.length_c   1.000
_cell.angle_alpha   90.00
_cell.angle_beta   90.00
_cell.angle_gamma   90.00
#
_symmetry.space_group_name_H-M   'P 1'
#
loop_
_entity.id
_entity.type
_entity.pdbx_description
1 polymer ?
#
loop_
_entity_poly.entity_id
_entity_poly.type
_entity_poly.pdbx_seq_one_letter_code
_entity_poly.pdbx_strand_id
1 'polypeptide(L)'
;MPISTKIFAIALIALALGGCNFFSQPSDIQTENLQSELARTQIADIRATGTAAAERLAITVEFAQEAVQNAELQSTRIASTLIAQGTPFVELPEFAGAAATPEVAVSDVGQTPPTDSGLPAIPNPLITPGMIVTQGASARGDAPLAQPTPTPLISEQSDDGSSSLSSIQVSARVGANDCAVNPSTSFSLGITDLYVVATANVSAGATLSARWTREGVEVAYYEWTPDFNIGGACIWFHLPASDADLSAGNWAVQMAINDSPIGQPVAFAING
;
A
#
# COMPACT_ATOMS: atom_id res chain seq x y z
N MET A 1 38.54 26.62 71.74
CA MET A 1 38.24 27.82 70.95
C MET A 1 38.14 27.45 69.46
N PRO A 2 36.95 27.35 68.86
CA PRO A 2 36.82 27.22 67.41
C PRO A 2 35.67 28.11 66.87
N ILE A 3 35.88 29.43 66.77
CA ILE A 3 34.89 30.36 66.18
C ILE A 3 35.46 31.11 64.96
N SER A 4 36.78 31.15 64.79
CA SER A 4 37.42 32.00 63.78
C SER A 4 37.35 31.46 62.34
N THR A 5 37.20 30.16 62.12
CA THR A 5 37.28 29.55 60.77
C THR A 5 35.99 29.67 59.95
N LYS A 6 34.83 29.93 60.57
CA LYS A 6 33.54 29.97 59.85
C LYS A 6 33.26 31.31 59.16
N ILE A 7 33.86 32.41 59.61
CA ILE A 7 33.60 33.75 59.06
C ILE A 7 34.31 33.94 57.71
N PHE A 8 35.46 33.30 57.49
CA PHE A 8 36.21 33.42 56.23
C PHE A 8 35.55 32.69 55.04
N ALA A 9 34.76 31.64 55.31
CA ALA A 9 34.09 30.87 54.26
C ALA A 9 32.89 31.60 53.63
N ILE A 10 32.22 32.50 54.37
CA ILE A 10 31.01 33.19 53.89
C ILE A 10 31.37 34.38 52.97
N ALA A 11 32.50 35.06 53.23
CA ALA A 11 32.93 36.19 52.41
C ALA A 11 33.40 35.79 51.00
N LEU A 12 33.93 34.57 50.82
CA LEU A 12 34.41 34.10 49.52
C LEU A 12 33.25 33.73 48.56
N ILE A 13 32.10 33.32 49.09
CA ILE A 13 30.93 32.93 48.27
C ILE A 13 30.20 34.18 47.72
N ALA A 14 30.17 35.29 48.47
CA ALA A 14 29.51 36.52 48.01
C ALA A 14 30.23 37.21 46.84
N LEU A 15 31.55 37.03 46.70
CA LEU A 15 32.34 37.62 45.60
C LEU A 15 32.21 36.84 44.28
N ALA A 16 31.82 35.56 44.32
CA ALA A 16 31.62 34.77 43.11
C ALA A 16 30.28 35.05 42.38
N LEU A 17 29.29 35.60 43.09
CA LEU A 17 27.94 35.83 42.54
C LEU A 17 27.76 37.21 41.86
N GLY A 18 28.73 38.12 41.97
CA GLY A 18 28.65 39.47 41.39
C GLY A 18 29.17 39.61 39.96
N GLY A 19 29.85 38.59 39.40
CA GLY A 19 30.57 38.69 38.13
C GLY A 19 29.79 38.38 36.85
N CYS A 20 28.56 37.85 36.93
CA CYS A 20 27.87 37.29 35.75
C CYS A 20 27.01 38.29 34.96
N ASN A 21 26.87 39.55 35.38
CA ASN A 21 25.97 40.52 34.71
C ASN A 21 26.68 41.49 33.75
N PHE A 22 28.00 41.39 33.55
CA PHE A 22 28.76 42.36 32.75
C PHE A 22 28.91 41.99 31.25
N PHE A 23 28.37 40.85 30.81
CA PHE A 23 28.43 40.40 29.41
C PHE A 23 27.05 40.35 28.71
N SER A 24 26.07 41.13 29.17
CA SER A 24 24.83 41.29 28.42
C SER A 24 25.14 42.09 27.14
N GLN A 25 25.10 41.40 25.99
CA GLN A 25 25.27 42.03 24.68
C GLN A 25 24.19 43.11 24.45
N PRO A 26 24.49 44.18 23.68
CA PRO A 26 23.50 45.19 23.32
C PRO A 26 22.28 44.53 22.67
N SER A 27 21.07 44.96 23.03
CA SER A 27 19.78 44.42 22.55
C SER A 27 19.63 44.43 21.03
N ASP A 28 20.41 45.26 20.35
CA ASP A 28 20.35 45.43 18.90
C ASP A 28 20.91 44.20 18.16
N ILE A 29 21.91 43.52 18.72
CA ILE A 29 22.49 42.29 18.15
C ILE A 29 21.59 41.07 18.43
N GLN A 30 20.79 41.10 19.51
CA GLN A 30 19.84 40.03 19.80
C GLN A 30 18.68 40.00 18.81
N THR A 31 18.24 41.16 18.31
CA THR A 31 17.11 41.24 17.39
C THR A 31 17.49 40.72 15.99
N GLU A 32 18.70 40.99 15.52
CA GLU A 32 19.17 40.53 14.20
C GLU A 32 19.38 39.01 14.17
N ASN A 33 19.93 38.42 15.24
CA ASN A 33 20.08 36.97 15.34
C ASN A 33 18.72 36.25 15.37
N LEU A 34 17.73 36.81 16.07
CA LEU A 34 16.37 36.24 16.11
C LEU A 34 15.68 36.28 14.73
N GLN A 35 15.87 37.37 13.97
CA GLN A 35 15.34 37.49 12.61
C GLN A 35 16.00 36.51 11.63
N SER A 36 17.31 36.26 11.77
CA SER A 36 18.02 35.27 10.96
C SER A 36 17.55 33.83 11.22
N GLU A 37 17.30 33.47 12.48
CA GLU A 37 16.75 32.16 12.82
C GLU A 37 15.32 31.95 12.28
N LEU A 38 14.49 32.99 12.34
CA LEU A 38 13.13 32.93 11.80
C LEU A 38 13.13 32.75 10.27
N ALA A 39 14.00 33.47 9.56
CA ALA A 39 14.15 33.35 8.11
C ALA A 39 14.66 31.96 7.68
N ARG A 40 15.60 31.37 8.44
CA ARG A 40 16.09 30.00 8.18
C ARG A 40 15.00 28.95 8.38
N THR A 41 14.16 29.13 9.39
CA THR A 41 13.04 28.21 9.68
C THR A 41 12.00 28.22 8.55
N GLN A 42 11.66 29.39 8.02
CA GLN A 42 10.72 29.49 6.89
C GLN A 42 11.25 28.82 5.61
N ILE A 43 12.55 28.91 5.33
CA ILE A 43 13.13 28.26 4.15
C ILE A 43 13.12 26.73 4.28
N ALA A 44 13.32 26.19 5.50
CA ALA A 44 13.23 24.76 5.76
C ALA A 44 11.80 24.22 5.56
N ASP A 45 10.80 24.97 6.01
CA ASP A 45 9.38 24.61 5.86
C ASP A 45 8.91 24.63 4.39
N ILE A 46 9.36 25.60 3.60
CA ILE A 46 9.07 25.66 2.16
C ILE A 46 9.71 24.46 1.42
N ARG A 47 10.91 24.02 1.81
CA ARG A 47 11.55 22.83 1.22
C ARG A 47 10.85 21.53 1.62
N ALA A 48 10.39 21.43 2.87
CA ALA A 48 9.63 20.28 3.35
C ALA A 48 8.26 20.17 2.64
N THR A 49 7.57 21.29 2.41
CA THR A 49 6.28 21.28 1.69
C THR A 49 6.44 21.06 0.18
N GLY A 50 7.50 21.59 -0.43
CA GLY A 50 7.81 21.37 -1.85
C GLY A 50 8.11 19.91 -2.19
N THR A 51 8.77 19.17 -1.29
CA THR A 51 9.07 17.73 -1.47
C THR A 51 7.82 16.87 -1.34
N ALA A 52 6.96 17.14 -0.35
CA ALA A 52 5.69 16.43 -0.19
C ALA A 52 4.73 16.60 -1.39
N ALA A 53 4.70 17.78 -2.01
CA ALA A 53 3.89 18.01 -3.21
C ALA A 53 4.44 17.27 -4.44
N ALA A 54 5.76 17.23 -4.60
CA ALA A 54 6.41 16.48 -5.68
C ALA A 54 6.21 14.96 -5.52
N GLU A 55 6.33 14.43 -4.30
CA GLU A 55 6.07 13.01 -3.99
C GLU A 55 4.62 12.63 -4.28
N ARG A 56 3.65 13.48 -3.92
CA ARG A 56 2.23 13.25 -4.26
C ARG A 56 1.97 13.18 -5.76
N LEU A 57 2.64 14.03 -6.55
CA LEU A 57 2.53 13.98 -8.01
C LEU A 57 3.17 12.71 -8.58
N ALA A 58 4.32 12.28 -8.06
CA ALA A 58 4.97 11.04 -8.47
C ALA A 58 4.09 9.81 -8.22
N ILE A 59 3.54 9.68 -7.01
CA ILE A 59 2.60 8.59 -6.65
C ILE A 59 1.37 8.60 -7.56
N THR A 60 0.84 9.77 -7.90
CA THR A 60 -0.32 9.89 -8.79
C THR A 60 0.01 9.41 -10.21
N VAL A 61 1.20 9.71 -10.72
CA VAL A 61 1.65 9.26 -12.05
C VAL A 61 1.85 7.75 -12.10
N GLU A 62 2.46 7.17 -11.06
CA GLU A 62 2.65 5.72 -10.94
C GLU A 62 1.30 4.98 -10.90
N PHE A 63 0.36 5.45 -10.08
CA PHE A 63 -0.99 4.90 -10.03
C PHE A 63 -1.71 4.98 -11.39
N ALA A 64 -1.55 6.08 -12.11
CA ALA A 64 -2.15 6.24 -13.44
C ALA A 64 -1.55 5.25 -14.47
N GLN A 65 -0.25 4.97 -14.40
CA GLN A 65 0.40 3.98 -15.28
C GLN A 65 -0.06 2.55 -14.95
N GLU A 66 -0.17 2.21 -13.67
CA GLU A 66 -0.64 0.89 -13.23
C GLU A 66 -2.11 0.65 -13.62
N ALA A 67 -2.95 1.69 -13.50
CA ALA A 67 -4.35 1.62 -13.93
C ALA A 67 -4.50 1.28 -15.42
N VAL A 68 -3.63 1.83 -16.29
CA VAL A 68 -3.62 1.52 -17.72
C VAL A 68 -3.21 0.08 -17.99
N GLN A 69 -2.14 -0.41 -17.34
CA GLN A 69 -1.70 -1.80 -17.50
C GLN A 69 -2.77 -2.80 -17.02
N ASN A 70 -3.43 -2.50 -15.90
CA ASN A 70 -4.52 -3.33 -15.40
C ASN A 70 -5.73 -3.34 -16.35
N ALA A 71 -6.05 -2.22 -16.99
CA ALA A 71 -7.10 -2.16 -18.01
C ALA A 71 -6.77 -3.00 -19.25
N GLU A 72 -5.50 -3.02 -19.69
CA GLU A 72 -5.04 -3.87 -20.81
C GLU A 72 -5.13 -5.36 -20.46
N LEU A 73 -4.74 -5.75 -19.25
CA LEU A 73 -4.87 -7.13 -18.76
C LEU A 73 -6.34 -7.56 -18.67
N GLN A 74 -7.22 -6.68 -18.17
CA GLN A 74 -8.66 -6.96 -18.15
C GLN A 74 -9.24 -7.09 -19.55
N SER A 75 -8.87 -6.21 -20.48
CA SER A 75 -9.31 -6.28 -21.88
C SER A 75 -8.90 -7.60 -22.54
N THR A 76 -7.64 -8.03 -22.31
CA THR A 76 -7.12 -9.30 -22.82
C THR A 76 -7.88 -10.49 -22.24
N ARG A 77 -8.22 -10.44 -20.95
CA ARG A 77 -8.99 -11.49 -20.30
C ARG A 77 -10.41 -11.57 -20.88
N ILE A 78 -11.08 -10.43 -21.05
CA ILE A 78 -12.43 -10.37 -21.65
C ILE A 78 -12.40 -10.91 -23.07
N ALA A 79 -11.42 -10.49 -23.89
CA ALA A 79 -11.25 -10.99 -25.25
C ALA A 79 -11.06 -12.52 -25.28
N SER A 80 -10.21 -13.06 -24.38
CA SER A 80 -10.00 -14.51 -24.28
C SER A 80 -11.26 -15.27 -23.87
N THR A 81 -12.07 -14.72 -22.95
CA THR A 81 -13.33 -15.35 -22.53
C THR A 81 -14.38 -15.33 -23.62
N LEU A 82 -14.45 -14.25 -24.41
CA LEU A 82 -15.36 -14.15 -25.56
C LEU A 82 -14.98 -15.16 -26.65
N ILE A 83 -13.68 -15.29 -26.97
CA ILE A 83 -13.18 -16.31 -27.90
C ILE A 83 -13.52 -17.72 -27.40
N ALA A 84 -13.31 -18.01 -26.11
CA ALA A 84 -13.61 -19.30 -25.52
C ALA A 84 -15.12 -19.64 -25.47
N GLN A 85 -15.99 -18.62 -25.35
CA GLN A 85 -17.46 -18.79 -25.38
C GLN A 85 -18.02 -18.94 -26.80
N GLY A 86 -17.16 -19.02 -27.82
CA GLY A 86 -17.57 -19.26 -29.20
C GLY A 86 -18.35 -18.11 -29.81
N THR A 87 -18.21 -16.88 -29.29
CA THR A 87 -18.75 -15.71 -29.98
C THR A 87 -18.00 -15.55 -31.29
N PRO A 88 -18.66 -15.62 -32.46
CA PRO A 88 -17.98 -15.47 -33.73
C PRO A 88 -17.37 -14.07 -33.77
N PHE A 89 -16.06 -14.00 -34.00
CA PHE A 89 -15.36 -12.75 -34.20
C PHE A 89 -15.97 -12.10 -35.46
N VAL A 90 -16.78 -11.06 -35.27
CA VAL A 90 -17.13 -10.18 -36.38
C VAL A 90 -15.86 -9.39 -36.64
N GLU A 91 -15.07 -9.82 -37.63
CA GLU A 91 -14.04 -8.99 -38.23
C GLU A 91 -14.73 -7.71 -38.71
N LEU A 92 -14.71 -6.68 -37.86
CA LEU A 92 -15.01 -5.33 -38.29
C LEU A 92 -14.01 -5.05 -39.42
N PRO A 93 -14.47 -4.75 -40.64
CA PRO A 93 -13.57 -4.50 -41.75
C PRO A 93 -12.61 -3.37 -41.36
N GLU A 94 -11.37 -3.76 -41.15
CA GLU A 94 -10.16 -3.00 -41.47
C GLU A 94 -10.21 -1.52 -41.10
N PHE A 95 -10.00 -1.21 -39.81
CA PHE A 95 -9.29 0.02 -39.44
C PHE A 95 -7.81 -0.15 -39.78
N ALA A 96 -7.50 -0.36 -41.06
CA ALA A 96 -6.15 -0.23 -41.58
C ALA A 96 -5.75 1.25 -41.49
N GLY A 97 -4.82 1.55 -40.59
CA GLY A 97 -3.94 2.70 -40.73
C GLY A 97 -4.51 4.04 -40.28
N ALA A 98 -4.73 4.20 -38.98
CA ALA A 98 -4.46 5.49 -38.36
C ALA A 98 -3.76 5.21 -37.02
N ALA A 99 -2.44 5.43 -36.99
CA ALA A 99 -1.71 5.54 -35.75
C ALA A 99 -2.32 6.72 -34.97
N ALA A 100 -3.21 6.42 -34.03
CA ALA A 100 -3.71 7.39 -33.09
C ALA A 100 -2.56 7.69 -32.12
N THR A 101 -1.70 8.64 -32.49
CA THR A 101 -0.88 9.37 -31.53
C THR A 101 -1.84 9.97 -30.51
N PRO A 102 -1.71 9.66 -29.20
CA PRO A 102 -2.52 10.29 -28.18
C PRO A 102 -2.15 11.77 -28.12
N GLU A 103 -2.99 12.62 -28.69
CA GLU A 103 -2.91 14.07 -28.50
C GLU A 103 -3.39 14.35 -27.06
N VAL A 104 -2.42 14.60 -26.17
CA VAL A 104 -2.70 15.04 -24.81
C VAL A 104 -3.28 16.46 -24.92
N ALA A 105 -4.60 16.56 -24.86
CA ALA A 105 -5.28 17.83 -24.73
C ALA A 105 -4.93 18.45 -23.36
N VAL A 106 -3.89 19.28 -23.34
CA VAL A 106 -3.59 20.17 -22.22
C VAL A 106 -4.71 21.20 -22.19
N SER A 107 -5.70 21.00 -21.31
CA SER A 107 -6.66 22.06 -20.97
C SER A 107 -5.90 23.18 -20.24
N ASP A 108 -5.52 24.19 -21.00
CA ASP A 108 -5.04 25.47 -20.50
C ASP A 108 -6.17 26.12 -19.68
N VAL A 109 -6.02 26.13 -18.35
CA VAL A 109 -6.93 26.78 -17.41
C VAL A 109 -6.66 28.28 -17.48
N GLY A 110 -7.16 28.91 -18.54
CA GLY A 110 -7.26 30.34 -18.67
C GLY A 110 -8.33 30.88 -17.73
N GLN A 111 -7.88 31.46 -16.61
CA GLN A 111 -8.69 32.32 -15.74
C GLN A 111 -9.37 33.42 -16.57
N THR A 112 -10.69 33.48 -16.55
CA THR A 112 -11.45 34.70 -16.82
C THR A 112 -12.47 34.95 -15.70
N PRO A 113 -12.69 36.20 -15.27
CA PRO A 113 -13.60 36.52 -14.17
C PRO A 113 -15.07 36.42 -14.60
N PRO A 114 -16.01 36.28 -13.65
CA PRO A 114 -17.41 36.04 -13.98
C PRO A 114 -18.08 37.33 -14.46
N THR A 115 -18.57 37.31 -15.70
CA THR A 115 -19.57 38.28 -16.16
C THR A 115 -20.93 37.59 -16.16
N ASP A 116 -21.75 38.05 -15.21
CA ASP A 116 -23.16 37.77 -15.05
C ASP A 116 -23.94 38.19 -16.31
N SER A 117 -24.64 37.24 -16.96
CA SER A 117 -25.64 37.50 -18.01
C SER A 117 -26.47 36.24 -18.25
N GLY A 118 -27.75 36.32 -17.88
CA GLY A 118 -28.72 35.25 -18.03
C GLY A 118 -29.21 35.00 -19.47
N LEU A 119 -30.03 33.94 -19.57
CA LEU A 119 -30.78 33.35 -20.70
C LEU A 119 -30.09 32.15 -21.39
N PRO A 120 -30.86 31.26 -22.05
CA PRO A 120 -32.05 30.53 -21.61
C PRO A 120 -31.83 29.00 -21.68
N ALA A 121 -32.76 28.23 -21.10
CA ALA A 121 -32.70 26.76 -21.01
C ALA A 121 -32.52 26.07 -22.37
N ILE A 122 -31.43 25.33 -22.52
CA ILE A 122 -31.17 24.43 -23.65
C ILE A 122 -31.88 23.09 -23.35
N PRO A 123 -32.73 22.57 -24.24
CA PRO A 123 -33.36 21.27 -24.04
C PRO A 123 -32.30 20.17 -24.15
N ASN A 124 -32.13 19.42 -23.06
CA ASN A 124 -31.33 18.21 -22.98
C ASN A 124 -31.75 17.21 -24.07
N PRO A 125 -30.89 16.82 -25.03
CA PRO A 125 -31.18 15.69 -25.88
C PRO A 125 -31.05 14.42 -25.04
N LEU A 126 -32.20 13.84 -24.70
CA LEU A 126 -32.32 12.54 -24.05
C LEU A 126 -31.87 11.45 -25.03
N ILE A 127 -30.56 11.20 -25.10
CA ILE A 127 -30.00 10.04 -25.82
C ILE A 127 -30.34 8.81 -24.98
N THR A 128 -31.41 8.11 -25.39
CA THR A 128 -31.78 6.82 -24.83
C THR A 128 -31.08 5.75 -25.67
N PRO A 129 -30.03 5.07 -25.17
CA PRO A 129 -29.43 3.96 -25.91
C PRO A 129 -30.44 2.81 -26.00
N GLY A 130 -31.02 2.65 -27.17
CA GLY A 130 -31.85 1.49 -27.51
C GLY A 130 -30.96 0.26 -27.69
N MET A 131 -30.78 -0.51 -26.62
CA MET A 131 -30.31 -1.89 -26.76
C MET A 131 -31.41 -2.73 -27.41
N ILE A 132 -31.18 -3.14 -28.66
CA ILE A 132 -31.93 -4.21 -29.30
C ILE A 132 -31.45 -5.52 -28.66
N VAL A 133 -32.21 -6.02 -27.69
CA VAL A 133 -32.02 -7.37 -27.13
C VAL A 133 -32.59 -8.36 -28.13
N THR A 134 -31.75 -8.88 -29.01
CA THR A 134 -32.10 -10.00 -29.88
C THR A 134 -32.23 -11.25 -29.00
N GLN A 135 -33.47 -11.68 -28.80
CA GLN A 135 -33.86 -12.85 -28.04
C GLN A 135 -33.35 -14.12 -28.75
N GLY A 136 -32.19 -14.62 -28.34
CA GLY A 136 -31.54 -15.79 -28.91
C GLY A 136 -31.37 -16.91 -27.89
N ALA A 137 -32.16 -17.96 -28.06
CA ALA A 137 -31.99 -19.34 -27.59
C ALA A 137 -31.68 -19.59 -26.10
N SER A 138 -32.70 -20.13 -25.42
CA SER A 138 -32.58 -20.83 -24.14
C SER A 138 -31.71 -22.09 -24.26
N ALA A 139 -30.41 -21.98 -24.07
CA ALA A 139 -29.54 -23.13 -23.83
C ALA A 139 -29.61 -23.52 -22.34
N ARG A 140 -30.66 -24.26 -21.99
CA ARG A 140 -30.86 -24.85 -20.67
C ARG A 140 -30.08 -26.16 -20.61
N GLY A 141 -28.80 -26.06 -20.24
CA GLY A 141 -27.96 -27.20 -19.89
C GLY A 141 -27.41 -27.00 -18.49
N ASP A 142 -28.01 -27.67 -17.51
CA ASP A 142 -27.45 -27.83 -16.16
C ASP A 142 -26.21 -28.73 -16.24
N ALA A 143 -25.12 -28.22 -16.82
CA ALA A 143 -23.82 -28.85 -16.69
C ALA A 143 -23.28 -28.47 -15.30
N PRO A 144 -22.96 -29.43 -14.42
CA PRO A 144 -22.27 -29.12 -13.18
C PRO A 144 -20.98 -28.38 -13.55
N LEU A 145 -20.89 -27.11 -13.17
CA LEU A 145 -19.65 -26.34 -13.29
C LEU A 145 -18.64 -27.03 -12.37
N ALA A 146 -17.76 -27.84 -12.97
CA ALA A 146 -16.59 -28.34 -12.29
C ALA A 146 -15.81 -27.10 -11.84
N GLN A 147 -15.82 -26.84 -10.53
CA GLN A 147 -15.05 -25.77 -9.92
C GLN A 147 -13.61 -25.95 -10.37
N PRO A 148 -13.02 -24.99 -11.12
CA PRO A 148 -11.68 -25.15 -11.64
C PRO A 148 -10.76 -25.39 -10.45
N THR A 149 -10.13 -26.57 -10.42
CA THR A 149 -9.04 -26.83 -9.47
C THR A 149 -7.97 -25.81 -9.84
N PRO A 150 -7.61 -24.86 -8.95
CA PRO A 150 -6.63 -23.85 -9.27
C PRO A 150 -5.33 -24.57 -9.62
N THR A 151 -4.94 -24.53 -10.90
CA THR A 151 -3.62 -24.94 -11.32
C THR A 151 -2.65 -23.96 -10.65
N PRO A 152 -1.74 -24.42 -9.77
CA PRO A 152 -0.77 -23.52 -9.17
C PRO A 152 0.01 -22.86 -10.31
N LEU A 153 -0.09 -21.53 -10.41
CA LEU A 153 0.72 -20.75 -11.32
C LEU A 153 2.15 -20.86 -10.80
N ILE A 154 2.99 -21.60 -11.52
CA ILE A 154 4.42 -21.66 -11.23
C ILE A 154 4.98 -20.29 -11.60
N SER A 155 5.09 -19.40 -10.62
CA SER A 155 5.86 -18.17 -10.76
C SER A 155 7.32 -18.59 -10.95
N GLU A 156 7.91 -18.31 -12.11
CA GLU A 156 9.35 -18.50 -12.32
C GLU A 156 10.10 -17.56 -11.37
N GLN A 157 10.60 -18.14 -10.28
CA GLN A 157 11.39 -17.46 -9.28
C GLN A 157 12.83 -17.37 -9.78
N SER A 158 13.30 -16.17 -10.13
CA SER A 158 14.66 -15.94 -10.61
C SER A 158 15.69 -16.32 -9.54
N ASP A 159 16.48 -17.34 -9.85
CA ASP A 159 17.41 -18.07 -8.96
C ASP A 159 18.74 -17.30 -8.71
N ASP A 160 18.68 -15.98 -8.57
CA ASP A 160 19.85 -15.09 -8.43
C ASP A 160 20.43 -15.02 -7.00
N GLY A 161 20.14 -16.00 -6.15
CA GLY A 161 20.41 -15.89 -4.70
C GLY A 161 19.61 -14.77 -4.04
N SER A 162 18.52 -14.35 -4.67
CA SER A 162 17.59 -13.34 -4.19
C SER A 162 16.75 -13.89 -3.04
N SER A 163 16.45 -13.03 -2.06
CA SER A 163 15.55 -13.37 -0.96
C SER A 163 14.23 -13.90 -1.51
N SER A 164 13.73 -15.01 -0.99
CA SER A 164 12.52 -15.67 -1.48
C SER A 164 11.66 -16.25 -0.36
N LEU A 165 10.36 -16.32 -0.63
CA LEU A 165 9.36 -17.02 0.17
C LEU A 165 8.68 -18.07 -0.69
N SER A 166 8.58 -19.28 -0.17
CA SER A 166 7.93 -20.42 -0.83
C SER A 166 6.96 -21.11 0.13
N SER A 167 6.08 -21.96 -0.40
CA SER A 167 5.11 -22.73 0.40
C SER A 167 4.27 -21.86 1.35
N ILE A 168 3.81 -20.69 0.89
CA ILE A 168 3.00 -19.77 1.68
C ILE A 168 1.63 -20.40 1.92
N GLN A 169 1.28 -20.61 3.19
CA GLN A 169 0.07 -21.31 3.62
C GLN A 169 -0.53 -20.66 4.87
N VAL A 170 -1.82 -20.83 5.08
CA VAL A 170 -2.51 -20.39 6.30
C VAL A 170 -2.82 -21.60 7.18
N SER A 171 -2.64 -21.46 8.49
CA SER A 171 -2.93 -22.52 9.46
C SER A 171 -3.45 -21.94 10.77
N ALA A 172 -4.16 -22.76 11.54
CA ALA A 172 -4.62 -22.41 12.89
C ALA A 172 -3.52 -22.59 13.95
N ARG A 173 -2.41 -23.26 13.60
CA ARG A 173 -1.35 -23.67 14.53
C ARG A 173 -0.01 -23.77 13.83
N VAL A 174 1.03 -23.36 14.53
CA VAL A 174 2.42 -23.56 14.15
C VAL A 174 3.03 -24.68 15.01
N GLY A 175 3.83 -25.55 14.38
CA GLY A 175 4.49 -26.67 15.03
C GLY A 175 5.78 -26.26 15.76
N ALA A 176 6.43 -27.22 16.42
CA ALA A 176 7.70 -26.99 17.13
C ALA A 176 8.88 -26.63 16.20
N ASN A 177 8.71 -26.80 14.89
CA ASN A 177 9.68 -26.46 13.85
C ASN A 177 9.32 -25.15 13.12
N ASP A 178 8.44 -24.33 13.71
CA ASP A 178 7.94 -23.08 13.13
C ASP A 178 7.17 -23.24 11.80
N CYS A 179 6.82 -24.47 11.41
CA CYS A 179 6.06 -24.73 10.19
C CYS A 179 4.56 -24.93 10.48
N ALA A 180 3.73 -24.71 9.45
CA ALA A 180 2.28 -24.88 9.55
C ALA A 180 1.91 -26.32 9.92
N VAL A 181 0.97 -26.47 10.85
CA VAL A 181 0.36 -27.76 11.19
C VAL A 181 -1.06 -27.78 10.64
N ASN A 182 -1.35 -28.74 9.75
CA ASN A 182 -2.64 -28.88 9.06
C ASN A 182 -3.08 -27.58 8.37
N PRO A 183 -2.31 -27.08 7.38
CA PRO A 183 -2.69 -25.89 6.62
C PRO A 183 -4.07 -26.08 5.98
N SER A 184 -4.88 -25.02 5.98
CA SER A 184 -6.26 -25.06 5.49
C SER A 184 -6.63 -23.76 4.79
N THR A 185 -7.54 -23.86 3.82
CA THR A 185 -8.19 -22.71 3.17
C THR A 185 -9.59 -22.46 3.73
N SER A 186 -10.01 -23.22 4.75
CA SER A 186 -11.29 -23.05 5.43
C SER A 186 -11.13 -23.24 6.94
N PHE A 187 -11.70 -22.31 7.71
CA PHE A 187 -11.68 -22.31 9.17
C PHE A 187 -13.10 -22.15 9.71
N SER A 188 -13.38 -22.69 10.89
CA SER A 188 -14.67 -22.50 11.57
C SER A 188 -14.69 -21.17 12.32
N LEU A 189 -15.89 -20.63 12.56
CA LEU A 189 -16.09 -19.61 13.57
C LEU A 189 -15.54 -20.06 14.93
N GLY A 190 -15.05 -19.11 15.72
CA GLY A 190 -14.46 -19.35 17.04
C GLY A 190 -12.96 -19.66 17.03
N ILE A 191 -12.31 -19.63 15.87
CA ILE A 191 -10.85 -19.60 15.81
C ILE A 191 -10.34 -18.29 16.41
N THR A 192 -9.32 -18.37 17.27
CA THR A 192 -8.74 -17.22 17.96
C THR A 192 -7.42 -16.77 17.36
N ASP A 193 -6.76 -17.67 16.62
CA ASP A 193 -5.40 -17.49 16.14
C ASP A 193 -5.29 -18.03 14.72
N LEU A 194 -4.80 -17.19 13.81
CA LEU A 194 -4.43 -17.57 12.45
C LEU A 194 -2.96 -17.24 12.21
N TYR A 195 -2.30 -18.10 11.45
CA TYR A 195 -0.90 -17.94 11.09
C TYR A 195 -0.76 -18.05 9.59
N VAL A 196 -0.08 -17.08 8.98
CA VAL A 196 0.50 -17.28 7.64
C VAL A 196 1.92 -17.77 7.83
N VAL A 197 2.27 -18.88 7.18
CA VAL A 197 3.56 -19.54 7.31
C VAL A 197 4.17 -19.71 5.93
N ALA A 198 5.46 -19.46 5.80
CA ALA A 198 6.22 -19.64 4.56
C ALA A 198 7.59 -20.24 4.86
N THR A 199 8.15 -20.98 3.90
CA THR A 199 9.57 -21.37 3.91
C THR A 199 10.40 -20.24 3.31
N ALA A 200 11.30 -19.68 4.10
CA ALA A 200 12.07 -18.49 3.75
C ALA A 200 13.53 -18.82 3.41
N ASN A 201 14.03 -18.20 2.35
CA ASN A 201 15.46 -18.10 2.08
C ASN A 201 15.78 -16.61 1.91
N VAL A 202 16.12 -15.94 3.02
CA VAL A 202 16.11 -14.47 3.15
C VAL A 202 17.41 -14.00 3.81
N SER A 203 18.01 -12.94 3.27
CA SER A 203 19.21 -12.34 3.86
C SER A 203 18.88 -11.42 5.05
N ALA A 204 19.82 -11.28 5.98
CA ALA A 204 19.74 -10.32 7.07
C ALA A 204 19.46 -8.90 6.55
N GLY A 205 18.59 -8.16 7.23
CA GLY A 205 18.20 -6.81 6.86
C GLY A 205 17.09 -6.71 5.81
N ALA A 206 16.66 -7.82 5.20
CA ALA A 206 15.49 -7.81 4.33
C ALA A 206 14.21 -7.66 5.16
N THR A 207 13.31 -6.77 4.76
CA THR A 207 12.02 -6.57 5.45
C THR A 207 11.00 -7.57 4.94
N LEU A 208 10.39 -8.32 5.86
CA LEU A 208 9.31 -9.26 5.58
C LEU A 208 8.02 -8.65 6.08
N SER A 209 6.94 -8.74 5.30
CA SER A 209 5.63 -8.28 5.75
C SER A 209 4.50 -9.22 5.36
N ALA A 210 3.41 -9.15 6.12
CA ALA A 210 2.17 -9.87 5.89
C ALA A 210 0.99 -8.90 5.99
N ARG A 211 0.27 -8.74 4.86
CA ARG A 211 -0.94 -7.93 4.75
C ARG A 211 -2.16 -8.84 4.75
N TRP A 212 -3.03 -8.67 5.75
CA TRP A 212 -4.28 -9.41 5.87
C TRP A 212 -5.44 -8.56 5.38
N THR A 213 -6.29 -9.16 4.57
CA THR A 213 -7.46 -8.52 3.98
C THR A 213 -8.70 -9.36 4.18
N ARG A 214 -9.84 -8.69 4.34
CA ARG A 214 -11.18 -9.28 4.39
C ARG A 214 -12.07 -8.58 3.38
N GLU A 215 -12.67 -9.35 2.48
CA GLU A 215 -13.46 -8.83 1.34
C GLU A 215 -12.70 -7.72 0.57
N GLY A 216 -11.37 -7.87 0.44
CA GLY A 216 -10.50 -6.91 -0.24
C GLY A 216 -10.10 -5.67 0.58
N VAL A 217 -10.59 -5.52 1.82
CA VAL A 217 -10.21 -4.41 2.72
C VAL A 217 -9.11 -4.87 3.66
N GLU A 218 -8.03 -4.12 3.77
CA GLU A 218 -6.96 -4.39 4.75
C GLU A 218 -7.49 -4.27 6.18
N VAL A 219 -7.22 -5.29 6.99
CA VAL A 219 -7.63 -5.35 8.40
C VAL A 219 -6.45 -5.43 9.36
N ALA A 220 -5.30 -5.93 8.89
CA ALA A 220 -4.07 -5.98 9.68
C ALA A 220 -2.84 -5.99 8.77
N TYR A 221 -1.75 -5.42 9.26
CA TYR A 221 -0.43 -5.40 8.62
C TYR A 221 0.64 -5.67 9.66
N TYR A 222 1.55 -6.59 9.36
CA TYR A 222 2.68 -6.94 10.21
C TYR A 222 3.98 -6.87 9.41
N GLU A 223 5.05 -6.49 10.09
CA GLU A 223 6.38 -6.34 9.50
C GLU A 223 7.46 -6.82 10.46
N TRP A 224 8.49 -7.45 9.92
CA TRP A 224 9.66 -7.89 10.66
C TRP A 224 10.92 -7.91 9.77
N THR A 225 12.03 -7.44 10.31
CA THR A 225 13.34 -7.44 9.64
C THR A 225 14.31 -8.30 10.45
N PRO A 226 14.64 -9.53 10.03
CA PRO A 226 15.66 -10.34 10.70
C PRO A 226 17.04 -9.68 10.64
N ASP A 227 17.80 -9.78 11.73
CA ASP A 227 19.21 -9.40 11.80
C ASP A 227 20.17 -10.56 11.46
N PHE A 228 19.62 -11.67 10.97
CA PHE A 228 20.35 -12.87 10.54
C PHE A 228 19.82 -13.44 9.22
N ASN A 229 20.63 -14.28 8.56
CA ASN A 229 20.22 -14.98 7.35
C ASN A 229 19.32 -16.18 7.68
N ILE A 230 18.22 -16.32 6.97
CA ILE A 230 17.29 -17.46 7.07
C ILE A 230 17.48 -18.32 5.83
N GLY A 231 17.88 -19.58 6.00
CA GLY A 231 18.15 -20.50 4.89
C GLY A 231 17.26 -21.73 4.91
N GLY A 232 16.08 -21.65 4.29
CA GLY A 232 15.14 -22.77 4.17
C GLY A 232 14.37 -23.11 5.45
N ALA A 233 14.29 -22.18 6.41
CA ALA A 233 13.49 -22.36 7.62
C ALA A 233 12.07 -21.79 7.44
N CYS A 234 11.12 -22.27 8.24
CA CYS A 234 9.78 -21.69 8.26
C CYS A 234 9.77 -20.39 9.08
N ILE A 235 9.07 -19.39 8.56
CA ILE A 235 8.73 -18.15 9.26
C ILE A 235 7.21 -18.02 9.31
N TRP A 236 6.71 -17.25 10.27
CA TRP A 236 5.27 -17.04 10.39
C TRP A 236 4.92 -15.66 10.92
N PHE A 237 3.75 -15.16 10.51
CA PHE A 237 3.09 -13.99 11.12
C PHE A 237 1.78 -14.43 11.74
N HIS A 238 1.51 -13.96 12.95
CA HIS A 238 0.34 -14.31 13.77
C HIS A 238 -0.70 -13.20 13.69
N LEU A 239 -1.93 -13.58 13.35
CA LEU A 239 -3.13 -12.73 13.40
C LEU A 239 -4.03 -13.24 14.55
N PRO A 240 -3.95 -12.65 15.75
CA PRO A 240 -4.85 -12.97 16.84
C PRO A 240 -6.22 -12.27 16.67
N ALA A 241 -7.26 -12.85 17.26
CA ALA A 241 -8.60 -12.26 17.27
C ALA A 241 -8.71 -10.92 18.04
N SER A 242 -7.66 -10.53 18.77
CA SER A 242 -7.57 -9.19 19.38
C SER A 242 -7.28 -8.08 18.38
N ASP A 243 -6.63 -8.42 17.26
CA ASP A 243 -6.13 -7.46 16.28
C ASP A 243 -7.13 -7.29 15.12
N ALA A 244 -7.85 -8.35 14.77
CA ALA A 244 -8.92 -8.32 13.78
C ALA A 244 -10.10 -9.21 14.21
N ASP A 245 -11.33 -8.76 13.93
CA ASP A 245 -12.53 -9.58 14.12
C ASP A 245 -12.54 -10.74 13.11
N LEU A 246 -12.17 -11.94 13.57
CA LEU A 246 -12.13 -13.18 12.78
C LEU A 246 -13.54 -13.74 12.53
N SER A 247 -14.44 -12.91 12.03
CA SER A 247 -15.80 -13.30 11.65
C SER A 247 -15.88 -13.86 10.23
N ALA A 248 -17.02 -14.49 9.93
CA ALA A 248 -17.22 -15.20 8.67
C ALA A 248 -17.03 -14.29 7.45
N GLY A 249 -16.45 -14.83 6.38
CA GLY A 249 -16.21 -14.11 5.14
C GLY A 249 -15.03 -14.66 4.34
N ASN A 250 -14.74 -13.98 3.22
CA ASN A 250 -13.58 -14.22 2.39
C ASN A 250 -12.41 -13.41 2.90
N TRP A 251 -11.30 -14.09 3.13
CA TRP A 251 -10.06 -13.53 3.62
C TRP A 251 -8.95 -13.82 2.63
N ALA A 252 -7.92 -12.96 2.63
CA ALA A 252 -6.69 -13.23 1.93
C ALA A 252 -5.51 -12.64 2.69
N VAL A 253 -4.36 -13.30 2.59
CA VAL A 253 -3.08 -12.80 3.10
C VAL A 253 -2.06 -12.73 1.98
N GLN A 254 -1.38 -11.59 1.86
CA GLN A 254 -0.28 -11.38 0.92
C GLN A 254 1.01 -11.18 1.71
N MET A 255 2.05 -11.94 1.37
CA MET A 255 3.39 -11.71 1.91
C MET A 255 4.24 -10.91 0.94
N ALA A 256 5.19 -10.14 1.46
CA ALA A 256 6.13 -9.34 0.67
C ALA A 256 7.55 -9.40 1.26
N ILE A 257 8.53 -9.14 0.39
CA ILE A 257 9.93 -8.91 0.77
C ILE A 257 10.32 -7.52 0.27
N ASN A 258 10.80 -6.63 1.15
CA ASN A 258 11.16 -5.25 0.84
C ASN A 258 10.04 -4.53 0.07
N ASP A 259 8.81 -4.61 0.61
CA ASP A 259 7.57 -4.07 0.02
C ASP A 259 7.15 -4.65 -1.34
N SER A 260 7.91 -5.60 -1.90
CA SER A 260 7.55 -6.30 -3.13
C SER A 260 6.73 -7.55 -2.82
N PRO A 261 5.46 -7.64 -3.27
CA PRO A 261 4.64 -8.83 -3.04
C PRO A 261 5.26 -10.10 -3.66
N ILE A 262 5.26 -11.18 -2.88
CA ILE A 262 5.74 -12.50 -3.34
C ILE A 262 4.54 -13.41 -3.60
N GLY A 263 4.40 -13.86 -4.85
CA GLY A 263 3.31 -14.75 -5.25
C GLY A 263 1.94 -14.07 -5.26
N GLN A 264 0.88 -14.89 -5.37
CA GLN A 264 -0.51 -14.42 -5.30
C GLN A 264 -1.00 -14.44 -3.85
N PRO A 265 -2.00 -13.61 -3.49
CA PRO A 265 -2.60 -13.65 -2.16
C PRO A 265 -3.18 -15.04 -1.85
N VAL A 266 -2.90 -15.55 -0.65
CA VAL A 266 -3.45 -16.82 -0.19
C VAL A 266 -4.85 -16.60 0.33
N ALA A 267 -5.85 -16.96 -0.48
CA ALA A 267 -7.26 -16.85 -0.13
C ALA A 267 -7.71 -17.99 0.79
N PHE A 268 -8.54 -17.67 1.78
CA PHE A 268 -9.20 -18.62 2.66
C PHE A 268 -10.57 -18.09 3.12
N ALA A 269 -11.40 -18.95 3.70
CA ALA A 269 -12.71 -18.57 4.22
C ALA A 269 -12.86 -18.94 5.70
N ILE A 270 -13.52 -18.06 6.44
CA ILE A 270 -14.03 -18.39 7.77
C ILE A 270 -15.54 -18.67 7.62
N ASN A 271 -15.95 -19.89 7.96
CA ASN A 271 -17.32 -20.38 7.81
C ASN A 271 -18.01 -20.51 9.17
N GLY A 272 -19.28 -20.13 9.22
CA GLY A 272 -20.16 -20.26 10.40
C GLY A 272 -21.11 -21.43 10.35
#